data_AF-A0A1N6KY66-F1
#
_entry.id   AF-A0A1N6KY66-F1
#
_cell.length_a   1.000
_cell.length_b   1.000
_cell.length_c   1.000
_cell.angle_alpha   90.00
_cell.angle_beta   90.00
_cell.angle_gamma   90.00
#
_symmetry.space_group_name_H-M   'P 1'
#
loop_
_entity.id
_entity.type
_entity.pdbx_description
1 polymer ?
#
loop_
_entity_poly.entity_id
_entity_poly.type
_entity_poly.pdbx_seq_one_letter_code
_entity_poly.pdbx_strand_id
1 'polypeptide(L)'
;MNHGSISRRGFLERSLSLAVTPALMLAPRPARELPPIPQLGRWWAEMIKFGKTHAANLKESKGPFDPLLGATYYDAQRVFLQIAEFSADRSWLAAADHAMAIYRDRYVLENDGKVPGYWIFPHGLALHYRRTKDPKSREALRCLSRNAAFAADSTPAGWTKDVITSREVAYNIHNLMKAEEVGEPPRPRLPLLVDQALGHIDQWFISRTAPYHKPFMFGLTAEALIAYHAKTGDKRIPEAIRIGAEWLWKNTWIPKGRAFKYVDRVVSGEGGPDPAPDLNLLIAPVYAWLYRRTGEVQHRDRADAIFAGGVEQSWLGGGKQFNQNYRWSFDYVLWRHEGDLTHDPSRTRSEKKG
;
A
#
# COMPACT_ATOMS: atom_id res chain seq x y z
N MET A 1 -27.97 50.68 49.10
CA MET A 1 -27.76 52.09 48.70
C MET A 1 -26.38 52.51 49.15
N ASN A 2 -25.57 52.93 48.19
CA ASN A 2 -24.42 53.83 48.20
C ASN A 2 -23.33 53.81 49.31
N HIS A 3 -22.13 54.20 48.84
CA HIS A 3 -20.87 54.52 49.54
C HIS A 3 -19.93 53.32 49.75
N GLY A 4 -18.66 53.33 49.38
CA GLY A 4 -17.80 54.42 48.92
C GLY A 4 -16.47 54.39 49.68
N SER A 5 -15.41 53.97 48.98
CA SER A 5 -14.01 54.45 49.10
C SER A 5 -13.19 54.28 50.41
N ILE A 6 -11.87 54.24 50.19
CA ILE A 6 -10.74 54.62 51.07
C ILE A 6 -9.93 53.49 51.74
N SER A 7 -8.84 53.14 51.02
CA SER A 7 -7.45 52.87 51.45
C SER A 7 -7.07 52.97 52.94
N ARG A 8 -6.24 52.03 53.41
CA ARG A 8 -5.13 52.31 54.36
C ARG A 8 -3.99 51.28 54.24
N ARG A 9 -2.76 51.80 54.21
CA ARG A 9 -1.47 51.10 54.30
C ARG A 9 -1.19 50.56 55.72
N GLY A 10 -0.36 49.52 55.79
CA GLY A 10 0.46 49.07 56.93
C GLY A 10 0.84 47.59 56.73
N PHE A 11 2.02 47.19 56.24
CA PHE A 11 3.33 47.06 56.95
C PHE A 11 3.12 46.53 58.39
N LEU A 12 3.58 45.36 58.84
CA LEU A 12 4.67 44.42 58.51
C LEU A 12 4.32 43.09 59.21
N GLU A 13 4.65 41.91 58.66
CA GLU A 13 5.34 40.85 59.42
C GLU A 13 5.75 39.63 58.55
N ARG A 14 7.07 39.42 58.54
CA ARG A 14 7.89 38.20 58.37
C ARG A 14 7.25 36.96 57.71
N SER A 15 7.93 36.46 56.67
CA SER A 15 8.15 35.02 56.47
C SER A 15 9.31 34.73 55.50
N LEU A 16 10.31 34.01 56.04
CA LEU A 16 11.10 32.94 55.43
C LEU A 16 11.77 33.17 54.07
N SER A 17 13.10 33.33 54.09
CA SER A 17 13.97 33.12 52.93
C SER A 17 13.94 31.64 52.50
N LEU A 18 13.25 31.35 51.40
CA LEU A 18 13.48 30.17 50.58
C LEU A 18 14.57 30.51 49.56
N ALA A 19 15.72 29.84 49.67
CA ALA A 19 16.75 29.89 48.65
C ALA A 19 16.18 29.35 47.33
N VAL A 20 16.00 30.24 46.35
CA VAL A 20 15.63 29.88 44.98
C VAL A 20 16.88 29.33 44.31
N THR A 21 16.92 28.02 44.11
CA THR A 21 17.83 27.38 43.15
C THR A 21 17.61 28.03 41.78
N PRO A 22 18.66 28.41 41.04
CA PRO A 22 18.47 28.87 39.67
C PRO A 22 17.88 27.69 38.90
N ALA A 23 16.65 27.85 38.42
CA ALA A 23 16.09 26.94 37.44
C ALA A 23 17.07 26.87 36.27
N LEU A 24 17.67 25.70 36.03
CA LEU A 24 18.32 25.43 34.75
C LEU A 24 17.28 25.75 33.68
N MET A 25 17.46 26.86 32.96
CA MET A 25 16.73 27.11 31.74
C MET A 25 17.10 25.96 30.79
N LEU A 26 16.24 24.95 30.73
CA LEU A 26 16.26 23.96 29.66
C LEU A 26 16.11 24.75 28.37
N ALA A 27 17.23 24.95 27.66
CA ALA A 27 17.20 25.44 26.29
C ALA A 27 16.14 24.63 25.53
N PRO A 28 15.23 25.29 24.77
CA PRO A 28 14.26 24.56 23.98
C PRO A 28 15.04 23.61 23.07
N ARG A 29 14.87 22.29 23.27
CA ARG A 29 15.37 21.30 22.31
C ARG A 29 14.85 21.73 20.93
N PRO A 30 15.71 21.87 19.92
CA PRO A 30 15.25 22.18 18.57
C PRO A 30 14.18 21.15 18.19
N ALA A 31 13.05 21.63 17.65
CA ALA A 31 12.06 20.75 17.06
C ALA A 31 12.78 19.91 16.01
N ARG A 32 12.80 18.59 16.18
CA ARG A 32 13.45 17.68 15.24
C ARG A 32 12.61 17.72 13.96
N GLU A 33 13.09 18.46 12.96
CA GLU A 33 12.48 18.51 11.65
C GLU A 33 12.35 17.08 11.09
N LEU A 34 11.16 16.74 10.60
CA LEU A 34 10.89 15.41 10.05
C LEU A 34 11.69 15.26 8.74
N PRO A 35 12.42 14.15 8.56
CA PRO A 35 13.17 13.95 7.33
C PRO A 35 12.21 13.84 6.13
N PRO A 36 12.58 14.41 4.96
CA PRO A 36 11.78 14.27 3.75
C PRO A 36 11.74 12.82 3.30
N ILE A 37 10.72 12.46 2.50
CA ILE A 37 10.64 11.15 1.84
C ILE A 37 11.87 10.97 0.95
N PRO A 38 12.72 9.95 1.20
CA PRO A 38 13.94 9.77 0.41
C PRO A 38 13.59 9.38 -1.03
N GLN A 39 14.38 9.88 -1.98
CA GLN A 39 14.24 9.57 -3.41
C GLN A 39 12.88 9.97 -4.03
N LEU A 40 12.04 10.77 -3.35
CA LEU A 40 10.73 11.17 -3.88
C LEU A 40 10.85 11.87 -5.25
N GLY A 41 11.83 12.75 -5.42
CA GLY A 41 12.09 13.42 -6.69
C GLY A 41 12.47 12.45 -7.82
N ARG A 42 13.25 11.41 -7.51
CA ARG A 42 13.61 10.36 -8.47
C ARG A 42 12.43 9.48 -8.81
N TRP A 43 11.67 9.04 -7.80
CA TRP A 43 10.44 8.27 -7.97
C TRP A 43 9.47 8.97 -8.93
N TRP A 44 9.29 10.28 -8.75
CA TRP A 44 8.47 11.11 -9.64
C TRP A 44 9.06 11.19 -11.05
N ALA A 45 10.35 11.48 -11.19
CA ALA A 45 10.99 11.60 -12.50
C ALA A 45 10.92 10.29 -13.30
N GLU A 46 11.16 9.15 -12.65
CA GLU A 46 11.08 7.83 -13.26
C GLU A 46 9.63 7.44 -13.61
N MET A 47 8.65 7.81 -12.78
CA MET A 47 7.22 7.59 -13.04
C MET A 47 6.81 8.23 -14.36
N ILE A 48 7.18 9.49 -14.55
CA ILE A 48 6.86 10.24 -15.77
C ILE A 48 7.65 9.70 -16.96
N LYS A 49 8.96 9.45 -16.80
CA LYS A 49 9.83 8.97 -17.89
C LYS A 49 9.38 7.60 -18.41
N PHE A 50 9.35 6.59 -17.54
CA PHE A 50 9.01 5.22 -17.94
C PHE A 50 7.51 5.08 -18.21
N GLY A 51 6.66 5.82 -17.49
CA GLY A 51 5.23 5.86 -17.79
C GLY A 51 4.96 6.29 -19.23
N LYS A 52 5.65 7.32 -19.74
CA LYS A 52 5.49 7.76 -21.14
C LYS A 52 5.90 6.68 -22.14
N THR A 53 7.01 5.98 -21.86
CA THR A 53 7.45 4.83 -22.68
C THR A 53 6.39 3.74 -22.73
N HIS A 54 5.87 3.32 -21.58
CA HIS A 54 4.88 2.24 -21.51
C HIS A 54 3.52 2.66 -22.06
N ALA A 55 3.11 3.91 -21.87
CA ALA A 55 1.92 4.48 -22.48
C ALA A 55 2.00 4.46 -24.02
N ALA A 56 3.17 4.78 -24.58
CA ALA A 56 3.40 4.72 -26.03
C ALA A 56 3.31 3.27 -26.54
N ASN A 57 3.93 2.31 -25.85
CA ASN A 57 3.88 0.89 -26.22
C ASN A 57 2.45 0.32 -26.24
N LEU A 58 1.59 0.76 -25.32
CA LEU A 58 0.21 0.28 -25.23
C LEU A 58 -0.73 0.93 -26.26
N LYS A 59 -0.32 2.01 -26.93
CA LYS A 59 -1.12 2.67 -27.98
C LYS A 59 -1.38 1.75 -29.18
N GLU A 60 -0.53 0.75 -29.39
CA GLU A 60 -0.67 -0.23 -30.47
C GLU A 60 -1.77 -1.25 -30.18
N SER A 61 -3.04 -0.84 -30.25
CA SER A 61 -4.20 -1.70 -29.98
C SER A 61 -4.34 -2.92 -30.90
N LYS A 62 -3.52 -3.00 -31.96
CA LYS A 62 -3.46 -4.10 -32.94
C LYS A 62 -2.15 -4.91 -32.92
N GLY A 63 -1.23 -4.63 -31.99
CA GLY A 63 -0.03 -5.44 -31.84
C GLY A 63 -0.33 -6.87 -31.37
N PRO A 64 0.67 -7.78 -31.40
CA PRO A 64 0.53 -9.13 -30.88
C PRO A 64 -0.06 -9.13 -29.47
N PHE A 65 -1.06 -9.97 -29.22
CA PHE A 65 -1.85 -9.91 -28.00
C PHE A 65 -1.04 -10.21 -26.74
N ASP A 66 -0.27 -11.30 -26.71
CA ASP A 66 0.43 -11.74 -25.50
C ASP A 66 1.45 -10.72 -24.98
N PRO A 67 2.31 -10.09 -25.81
CA PRO A 67 3.18 -9.00 -25.36
C PRO A 67 2.41 -7.80 -24.80
N LEU A 68 1.31 -7.39 -25.44
CA LEU A 68 0.49 -6.28 -24.98
C LEU A 68 -0.19 -6.60 -23.65
N LEU A 69 -0.76 -7.80 -23.51
CA LEU A 69 -1.35 -8.28 -22.27
C LEU A 69 -0.28 -8.34 -21.18
N GLY A 70 0.91 -8.87 -21.48
CA GLY A 70 2.07 -8.87 -20.59
C GLY A 70 2.44 -7.48 -20.08
N ALA A 71 2.35 -6.46 -20.93
CA ALA A 71 2.59 -5.07 -20.56
C ALA A 71 1.51 -4.47 -19.63
N THR A 72 0.32 -5.07 -19.55
CA THR A 72 -0.72 -4.66 -18.58
C THR A 72 -0.62 -5.36 -17.23
N TYR A 73 0.28 -6.34 -17.07
CA TYR A 73 0.44 -7.09 -15.83
C TYR A 73 0.71 -6.16 -14.64
N TYR A 74 0.15 -6.47 -13.46
CA TYR A 74 0.11 -5.58 -12.28
C TYR A 74 -0.81 -4.34 -12.40
N ASP A 75 -1.85 -4.41 -13.24
CA ASP A 75 -2.89 -3.38 -13.36
C ASP A 75 -2.35 -2.04 -13.91
N ALA A 76 -1.83 -2.06 -15.15
CA ALA A 76 -1.39 -0.85 -15.84
C ALA A 76 -2.47 0.26 -15.88
N GLN A 77 -3.74 -0.13 -16.00
CA GLN A 77 -4.84 0.83 -15.97
C GLN A 77 -4.88 1.59 -14.63
N ARG A 78 -4.81 0.90 -13.48
CA ARG A 78 -4.69 1.56 -12.17
C ARG A 78 -3.51 2.51 -12.14
N VAL A 79 -2.34 2.07 -12.61
CA VAL A 79 -1.11 2.86 -12.59
C VAL A 79 -1.29 4.18 -13.33
N PHE A 80 -1.74 4.16 -14.59
CA PHE A 80 -1.93 5.40 -15.36
C PHE A 80 -3.02 6.30 -14.79
N LEU A 81 -4.08 5.74 -14.19
CA LEU A 81 -5.10 6.56 -13.52
C LEU A 81 -4.56 7.24 -12.27
N GLN A 82 -3.73 6.56 -11.47
CA GLN A 82 -3.06 7.16 -10.31
C GLN A 82 -2.06 8.23 -10.75
N ILE A 83 -1.33 8.02 -11.85
CA ILE A 83 -0.44 9.07 -12.41
C ILE A 83 -1.26 10.29 -12.82
N ALA A 84 -2.39 10.10 -13.52
CA ALA A 84 -3.26 11.21 -13.93
C ALA A 84 -3.72 12.06 -12.74
N GLU A 85 -4.11 11.40 -11.65
CA GLU A 85 -4.55 12.06 -10.41
C GLU A 85 -3.38 12.75 -9.70
N PHE A 86 -2.29 12.02 -9.47
CA PHE A 86 -1.15 12.51 -8.68
C PHE A 86 -0.36 13.62 -9.38
N SER A 87 -0.35 13.64 -10.72
CA SER A 87 0.29 14.68 -11.52
C SER A 87 -0.64 15.81 -11.98
N ALA A 88 -1.95 15.68 -11.73
CA ALA A 88 -2.99 16.53 -12.30
C ALA A 88 -2.93 16.66 -13.83
N ASP A 89 -2.29 15.72 -14.53
CA ASP A 89 -2.15 15.70 -15.98
C ASP A 89 -3.15 14.70 -16.59
N ARG A 90 -4.18 15.22 -17.24
CA ARG A 90 -5.23 14.40 -17.86
C ARG A 90 -4.78 13.65 -19.11
N SER A 91 -3.61 13.95 -19.67
CA SER A 91 -3.09 13.24 -20.86
C SER A 91 -2.87 11.74 -20.58
N TRP A 92 -2.63 11.36 -19.32
CA TRP A 92 -2.50 9.97 -18.88
C TRP A 92 -3.79 9.16 -18.97
N LEU A 93 -4.97 9.81 -19.09
CA LEU A 93 -6.24 9.10 -19.24
C LEU A 93 -6.27 8.26 -20.52
N ALA A 94 -5.69 8.76 -21.61
CA ALA A 94 -5.58 8.00 -22.85
C ALA A 94 -4.71 6.73 -22.68
N ALA A 95 -3.63 6.81 -21.89
CA ALA A 95 -2.79 5.66 -21.58
C ALA A 95 -3.56 4.62 -20.75
N ALA A 96 -4.36 5.06 -19.78
CA ALA A 96 -5.24 4.19 -19.01
C ALA A 96 -6.29 3.51 -19.90
N ASP A 97 -6.86 4.22 -20.87
CA ASP A 97 -7.85 3.67 -21.80
C ASP A 97 -7.23 2.63 -22.76
N HIS A 98 -5.99 2.84 -23.22
CA HIS A 98 -5.26 1.84 -23.99
C HIS A 98 -5.00 0.56 -23.18
N ALA A 99 -4.52 0.70 -21.94
CA ALA A 99 -4.32 -0.44 -21.04
C ALA A 99 -5.64 -1.19 -20.77
N MET A 100 -6.73 -0.45 -20.59
CA MET A 100 -8.08 -1.00 -20.42
C MET A 100 -8.54 -1.77 -21.65
N ALA A 101 -8.38 -1.23 -22.86
CA ALA A 101 -8.80 -1.91 -24.08
C ALA A 101 -8.10 -3.28 -24.25
N ILE A 102 -6.85 -3.39 -23.80
CA ILE A 102 -6.11 -4.66 -23.83
C ILE A 102 -6.60 -5.61 -22.73
N TYR A 103 -6.62 -5.17 -21.47
CA TYR A 103 -6.94 -6.04 -20.34
C TYR A 103 -8.45 -6.31 -20.21
N ARG A 104 -9.28 -5.26 -20.19
CA ARG A 104 -10.74 -5.38 -20.05
C ARG A 104 -11.35 -6.02 -21.29
N ASP A 105 -11.13 -5.39 -22.44
CA ASP A 105 -11.92 -5.72 -23.63
C ASP A 105 -11.41 -6.98 -24.31
N ARG A 106 -10.10 -7.10 -24.57
CA ARG A 106 -9.53 -8.24 -25.30
C ARG A 106 -9.22 -9.47 -24.44
N TYR A 107 -9.20 -9.34 -23.11
CA TYR A 107 -8.84 -10.45 -22.22
C TYR A 107 -9.98 -10.83 -21.26
N VAL A 108 -10.35 -9.94 -20.34
CA VAL A 108 -11.35 -10.26 -19.32
C VAL A 108 -12.72 -10.55 -19.94
N LEU A 109 -13.23 -9.67 -20.80
CA LEU A 109 -14.56 -9.82 -21.38
C LEU A 109 -14.61 -10.96 -22.42
N GLU A 110 -13.58 -11.10 -23.27
CA GLU A 110 -13.48 -12.23 -24.23
C GLU A 110 -13.44 -13.60 -23.53
N ASN A 111 -12.90 -13.68 -22.31
CA ASN A 111 -12.85 -14.93 -21.53
C ASN A 111 -13.99 -15.06 -20.52
N ASP A 112 -15.02 -14.19 -20.56
CA ASP A 112 -16.11 -14.16 -19.56
C ASP A 112 -15.56 -14.13 -18.11
N GLY A 113 -14.46 -13.39 -17.88
CA GLY A 113 -13.79 -13.30 -16.58
C GLY A 113 -13.03 -14.56 -16.14
N LYS A 114 -12.98 -15.63 -16.94
CA LYS A 114 -12.26 -16.88 -16.64
C LYS A 114 -10.74 -16.71 -16.84
N VAL A 115 -10.14 -15.90 -15.98
CA VAL A 115 -8.70 -15.62 -15.99
C VAL A 115 -7.97 -16.37 -14.87
N PRO A 116 -6.69 -16.73 -15.03
CA PRO A 116 -5.88 -17.28 -13.95
C PRO A 116 -5.81 -16.34 -12.74
N GLY A 117 -5.65 -16.89 -11.54
CA GLY A 117 -5.73 -16.12 -10.30
C GLY A 117 -4.68 -15.01 -10.19
N TYR A 118 -3.53 -15.20 -10.84
CA TYR A 118 -2.45 -14.22 -10.90
C TYR A 118 -2.66 -13.11 -11.96
N TRP A 119 -3.82 -13.07 -12.62
CA TRP A 119 -4.24 -12.08 -13.63
C TRP A 119 -5.50 -11.30 -13.21
N ILE A 120 -5.84 -11.28 -11.92
CA ILE A 120 -7.03 -10.59 -11.40
C ILE A 120 -6.66 -9.16 -11.00
N PHE A 121 -7.00 -8.18 -11.84
CA PHE A 121 -6.62 -6.76 -11.71
C PHE A 121 -7.86 -5.84 -11.71
N PRO A 122 -8.54 -5.69 -10.55
CA PRO A 122 -9.84 -5.03 -10.49
C PRO A 122 -9.77 -3.50 -10.27
N HIS A 123 -8.62 -2.94 -9.89
CA HIS A 123 -8.56 -1.57 -9.41
C HIS A 123 -8.75 -0.56 -10.54
N GLY A 124 -8.04 -0.77 -11.66
CA GLY A 124 -8.18 0.06 -12.85
C GLY A 124 -9.63 0.11 -13.35
N LEU A 125 -10.29 -1.05 -13.38
CA LEU A 125 -11.69 -1.18 -13.80
C LEU A 125 -12.64 -0.39 -12.88
N ALA A 126 -12.45 -0.50 -11.56
CA ALA A 126 -13.27 0.22 -10.59
C ALA A 126 -13.05 1.73 -10.64
N LEU A 127 -11.80 2.18 -10.76
CA LEU A 127 -11.46 3.59 -10.94
C LEU A 127 -12.04 4.16 -12.23
N HIS A 128 -12.00 3.40 -13.33
CA HIS A 128 -12.63 3.77 -14.58
C HIS A 128 -14.15 3.89 -14.45
N TYR A 129 -14.82 2.85 -13.92
CA TYR A 129 -16.28 2.89 -13.71
C TYR A 129 -16.71 4.07 -12.83
N ARG A 130 -15.99 4.35 -11.74
CA ARG A 130 -16.31 5.48 -10.86
C ARG A 130 -16.35 6.80 -11.61
N ARG A 131 -15.39 7.00 -12.53
CA ARG A 131 -15.23 8.22 -13.33
C ARG A 131 -16.22 8.32 -14.50
N THR A 132 -16.45 7.22 -15.22
CA THR A 132 -17.16 7.27 -16.51
C THR A 132 -18.56 6.65 -16.47
N LYS A 133 -18.85 5.86 -15.44
CA LYS A 133 -20.04 4.99 -15.35
C LYS A 133 -20.16 4.00 -16.52
N ASP A 134 -19.07 3.68 -17.20
CA ASP A 134 -19.06 2.76 -18.34
C ASP A 134 -19.55 1.35 -17.92
N PRO A 135 -20.69 0.87 -18.45
CA PRO A 135 -21.24 -0.42 -18.09
C PRO A 135 -20.28 -1.59 -18.36
N LYS A 136 -19.36 -1.50 -19.33
CA LYS A 136 -18.37 -2.57 -19.60
C LYS A 136 -17.38 -2.75 -18.47
N SER A 137 -17.00 -1.68 -17.76
CA SER A 137 -16.11 -1.80 -16.60
C SER A 137 -16.82 -2.45 -15.41
N ARG A 138 -18.10 -2.13 -15.20
CA ARG A 138 -18.93 -2.83 -14.21
C ARG A 138 -19.09 -4.31 -14.58
N GLU A 139 -19.35 -4.59 -15.85
CA GLU A 139 -19.49 -5.97 -16.34
C GLU A 139 -18.20 -6.78 -16.16
N ALA A 140 -17.04 -6.21 -16.50
CA ALA A 140 -15.76 -6.89 -16.30
C ALA A 140 -15.49 -7.22 -14.82
N LEU A 141 -15.81 -6.30 -13.90
CA LEU A 141 -15.73 -6.57 -12.45
C LEU A 141 -16.69 -7.68 -12.02
N ARG A 142 -17.92 -7.68 -12.55
CA ARG A 142 -18.89 -8.74 -12.31
C ARG A 142 -18.37 -10.10 -12.78
N CYS A 143 -17.89 -10.20 -14.03
CA CYS A 143 -17.31 -11.42 -14.59
C CYS A 143 -16.11 -11.90 -13.77
N LEU A 144 -15.14 -11.04 -13.46
CA LEU A 144 -14.00 -11.41 -12.63
C LEU A 144 -14.44 -11.92 -11.26
N SER A 145 -15.39 -11.25 -10.61
CA SER A 145 -15.86 -11.66 -9.29
C SER A 145 -16.43 -13.08 -9.29
N ARG A 146 -17.08 -13.49 -10.38
CA ARG A 146 -17.80 -14.78 -10.49
C ARG A 146 -16.94 -15.91 -11.05
N ASN A 147 -16.10 -15.60 -12.02
CA ASN A 147 -15.54 -16.59 -12.93
C ASN A 147 -14.02 -16.69 -12.88
N ALA A 148 -13.32 -15.71 -12.29
CA ALA A 148 -11.86 -15.79 -12.16
C ALA A 148 -11.46 -16.96 -11.26
N ALA A 149 -10.24 -17.47 -11.43
CA ALA A 149 -9.77 -18.58 -10.62
C ALA A 149 -9.92 -18.29 -9.12
N PHE A 150 -10.55 -19.22 -8.41
CA PHE A 150 -10.85 -19.18 -6.98
C PHE A 150 -11.87 -18.12 -6.51
N ALA A 151 -12.51 -17.39 -7.42
CA ALA A 151 -13.46 -16.31 -7.10
C ALA A 151 -14.87 -16.82 -6.80
N ALA A 152 -15.27 -17.97 -7.36
CA ALA A 152 -16.60 -18.53 -7.19
C ALA A 152 -16.86 -19.01 -5.75
N ASP A 153 -18.08 -18.79 -5.23
CA ASP A 153 -18.50 -19.28 -3.91
C ASP A 153 -18.45 -20.82 -3.80
N SER A 154 -18.60 -21.52 -4.93
CA SER A 154 -18.48 -22.99 -5.02
C SER A 154 -17.04 -23.50 -5.01
N THR A 155 -16.04 -22.62 -5.09
CA THR A 155 -14.63 -23.04 -5.04
C THR A 155 -14.35 -23.70 -3.68
N PRO A 156 -13.85 -24.94 -3.63
CA PRO A 156 -13.52 -25.60 -2.37
C PRO A 156 -12.57 -24.76 -1.51
N ALA A 157 -12.93 -24.53 -0.25
CA ALA A 157 -12.12 -23.72 0.66
C ALA A 157 -10.69 -24.25 0.79
N GLY A 158 -10.51 -25.59 0.76
CA GLY A 158 -9.19 -26.22 0.85
C GLY A 158 -8.21 -25.79 -0.25
N TRP A 159 -8.69 -25.33 -1.41
CA TRP A 159 -7.83 -24.96 -2.54
C TRP A 159 -7.05 -23.65 -2.32
N THR A 160 -7.54 -22.80 -1.42
CA THR A 160 -6.94 -21.48 -1.14
C THR A 160 -6.40 -21.35 0.28
N LYS A 161 -6.34 -22.47 1.02
CA LYS A 161 -5.91 -22.49 2.42
C LYS A 161 -4.39 -22.31 2.57
N ASP A 162 -3.60 -22.81 1.62
CA ASP A 162 -2.14 -22.81 1.69
C ASP A 162 -1.53 -21.49 1.17
N VAL A 163 -0.42 -21.07 1.78
CA VAL A 163 0.34 -19.85 1.44
C VAL A 163 0.78 -19.76 -0.04
N ILE A 164 0.89 -20.89 -0.74
CA ILE A 164 1.22 -20.95 -2.17
C ILE A 164 0.18 -20.17 -3.01
N THR A 165 -1.07 -20.07 -2.52
CA THR A 165 -2.16 -19.34 -3.19
C THR A 165 -2.39 -17.92 -2.66
N SER A 166 -1.48 -17.41 -1.83
CA SER A 166 -1.65 -16.12 -1.14
C SER A 166 -1.87 -14.94 -2.09
N ARG A 167 -1.18 -14.90 -3.23
CA ARG A 167 -1.38 -13.86 -4.25
C ARG A 167 -2.78 -13.91 -4.84
N GLU A 168 -3.24 -15.09 -5.21
CA GLU A 168 -4.55 -15.33 -5.82
C GLU A 168 -5.67 -15.00 -4.84
N VAL A 169 -5.48 -15.31 -3.55
CA VAL A 169 -6.37 -14.91 -2.45
C VAL A 169 -6.39 -13.39 -2.30
N ALA A 170 -5.23 -12.73 -2.22
CA ALA A 170 -5.14 -11.28 -2.10
C ALA A 170 -5.83 -10.55 -3.25
N TYR A 171 -5.61 -10.98 -4.49
CA TYR A 171 -6.26 -10.38 -5.66
C TYR A 171 -7.76 -10.60 -5.67
N ASN A 172 -8.25 -11.77 -5.24
CA ASN A 172 -9.68 -12.02 -5.12
C ASN A 172 -10.36 -11.20 -4.02
N ILE A 173 -9.69 -10.95 -2.89
CA ILE A 173 -10.21 -10.04 -1.84
C ILE A 173 -10.47 -8.66 -2.44
N HIS A 174 -9.50 -8.10 -3.17
CA HIS A 174 -9.70 -6.84 -3.88
C HIS A 174 -10.81 -6.93 -4.93
N ASN A 175 -10.83 -7.99 -5.73
CA ASN A 175 -11.81 -8.18 -6.79
C ASN A 175 -13.25 -8.17 -6.26
N LEU A 176 -13.53 -8.93 -5.21
CA LEU A 176 -14.84 -9.00 -4.57
C LEU A 176 -15.22 -7.65 -3.94
N MET A 177 -14.30 -6.98 -3.24
CA MET A 177 -14.56 -5.63 -2.72
C MET A 177 -14.84 -4.60 -3.82
N LYS A 178 -14.12 -4.67 -4.95
CA LYS A 178 -14.33 -3.76 -6.09
C LYS A 178 -15.61 -4.06 -6.87
N ALA A 179 -16.05 -5.31 -6.91
CA ALA A 179 -17.37 -5.67 -7.44
C ALA A 179 -18.50 -5.06 -6.59
N GLU A 180 -18.37 -5.07 -5.26
CA GLU A 180 -19.33 -4.42 -4.36
C GLU A 180 -19.37 -2.89 -4.57
N GLU A 181 -18.23 -2.24 -4.81
CA GLU A 181 -18.17 -0.79 -5.12
C GLU A 181 -18.95 -0.40 -6.39
N VAL A 182 -19.23 -1.38 -7.28
CA VAL A 182 -20.00 -1.17 -8.52
C VAL A 182 -21.40 -1.79 -8.47
N GLY A 183 -21.87 -2.13 -7.26
CA GLY A 183 -23.24 -2.54 -6.99
C GLY A 183 -23.50 -4.04 -7.13
N GLU A 184 -22.48 -4.90 -7.21
CA GLU A 184 -22.68 -6.33 -6.99
C GLU A 184 -22.95 -6.61 -5.50
N PRO A 185 -23.77 -7.62 -5.16
CA PRO A 185 -24.05 -7.94 -3.77
C PRO A 185 -22.78 -8.48 -3.07
N PRO A 186 -22.65 -8.27 -1.75
CA PRO A 186 -21.62 -8.94 -0.96
C PRO A 186 -21.70 -10.46 -1.11
N ARG A 187 -20.54 -11.12 -1.13
CA ARG A 187 -20.45 -12.57 -1.35
C ARG A 187 -19.79 -13.29 -0.19
N PRO A 188 -20.27 -14.49 0.19
CA PRO A 188 -19.69 -15.25 1.31
C PRO A 188 -18.24 -15.66 1.05
N ARG A 189 -17.79 -15.70 -0.22
CA ARG A 189 -16.38 -15.91 -0.56
C ARG A 189 -15.45 -14.85 0.05
N LEU A 190 -15.86 -13.58 0.13
CA LEU A 190 -14.98 -12.50 0.61
C LEU A 190 -14.50 -12.72 2.06
N PRO A 191 -15.37 -12.86 3.07
CA PRO A 191 -14.91 -13.11 4.44
C PRO A 191 -14.10 -14.41 4.57
N LEU A 192 -14.45 -15.47 3.82
CA LEU A 192 -13.66 -16.71 3.79
C LEU A 192 -12.23 -16.48 3.30
N LEU A 193 -12.05 -15.72 2.21
CA LEU A 193 -10.73 -15.40 1.68
C LEU A 193 -9.93 -14.50 2.64
N VAL A 194 -10.59 -13.59 3.36
CA VAL A 194 -9.96 -12.77 4.40
C VAL A 194 -9.45 -13.65 5.55
N ASP A 195 -10.25 -14.61 6.01
CA ASP A 195 -9.81 -15.57 7.03
C ASP A 195 -8.63 -16.42 6.54
N GLN A 196 -8.61 -16.79 5.27
CA GLN A 196 -7.47 -17.49 4.67
C GLN A 196 -6.22 -16.62 4.55
N ALA A 197 -6.36 -15.36 4.16
CA ALA A 197 -5.25 -14.42 4.13
C ALA A 197 -4.63 -14.19 5.52
N LEU A 198 -5.45 -14.13 6.59
CA LEU A 198 -4.98 -14.14 7.97
C LEU A 198 -4.31 -15.47 8.34
N GLY A 199 -4.88 -16.60 7.88
CA GLY A 199 -4.26 -17.93 8.02
C GLY A 199 -2.93 -18.07 7.28
N HIS A 200 -2.70 -17.33 6.19
CA HIS A 200 -1.41 -17.29 5.51
C HIS A 200 -0.36 -16.53 6.34
N ILE A 201 -0.75 -15.42 6.98
CA ILE A 201 0.12 -14.71 7.94
C ILE A 201 0.49 -15.63 9.11
N ASP A 202 -0.46 -16.42 9.63
CA ASP A 202 -0.17 -17.41 10.67
C ASP A 202 0.86 -18.45 10.19
N GLN A 203 0.61 -19.08 9.03
CA GLN A 203 1.49 -20.09 8.45
C GLN A 203 2.91 -19.57 8.21
N TRP A 204 3.06 -18.32 7.77
CA TRP A 204 4.36 -17.70 7.59
C TRP A 204 5.04 -17.37 8.93
N PHE A 205 4.37 -16.62 9.82
CA PHE A 205 5.08 -15.91 10.88
C PHE A 205 4.81 -16.42 12.30
N ILE A 206 3.70 -17.12 12.52
CA ILE A 206 3.25 -17.57 13.84
C ILE A 206 3.49 -19.07 13.99
N SER A 207 2.73 -19.90 13.27
CA SER A 207 2.90 -21.37 13.30
C SER A 207 4.11 -21.84 12.49
N ARG A 208 4.59 -21.01 11.55
CA ARG A 208 5.79 -21.24 10.72
C ARG A 208 5.75 -22.58 9.97
N THR A 209 4.56 -22.94 9.50
CA THR A 209 4.31 -24.15 8.70
C THR A 209 4.49 -23.93 7.20
N ALA A 210 4.65 -22.67 6.76
CA ALA A 210 4.95 -22.34 5.37
C ALA A 210 6.28 -22.95 4.89
N PRO A 211 6.33 -23.51 3.66
CA PRO A 211 7.55 -24.15 3.15
C PRO A 211 8.68 -23.16 2.88
N TYR A 212 8.34 -21.91 2.53
CA TYR A 212 9.26 -20.81 2.28
C TYR A 212 8.53 -19.47 2.37
N HIS A 213 9.29 -18.37 2.40
CA HIS A 213 8.75 -17.01 2.45
C HIS A 213 9.18 -16.22 1.22
N LYS A 214 8.21 -15.58 0.57
CA LYS A 214 8.43 -14.57 -0.46
C LYS A 214 7.96 -13.23 0.10
N PRO A 215 8.85 -12.32 0.52
CA PRO A 215 8.48 -11.06 1.18
C PRO A 215 7.43 -10.23 0.44
N PHE A 216 7.49 -10.24 -0.89
CA PHE A 216 6.50 -9.53 -1.72
C PHE A 216 5.11 -10.15 -1.69
N MET A 217 4.98 -11.47 -1.46
CA MET A 217 3.67 -12.13 -1.31
C MET A 217 2.96 -11.65 -0.05
N PHE A 218 3.71 -11.48 1.05
CA PHE A 218 3.17 -10.80 2.24
C PHE A 218 2.73 -9.38 1.91
N GLY A 219 3.51 -8.63 1.12
CA GLY A 219 3.13 -7.28 0.66
C GLY A 219 1.76 -7.27 -0.06
N LEU A 220 1.53 -8.21 -0.97
CA LEU A 220 0.25 -8.36 -1.68
C LEU A 220 -0.89 -8.74 -0.73
N THR A 221 -0.67 -9.71 0.16
CA THR A 221 -1.65 -10.10 1.18
C THR A 221 -1.97 -8.92 2.11
N ALA A 222 -0.96 -8.14 2.48
CA ALA A 222 -1.10 -6.97 3.33
C ALA A 222 -1.92 -5.86 2.66
N GLU A 223 -1.71 -5.58 1.37
CA GLU A 223 -2.54 -4.63 0.61
C GLU A 223 -4.03 -4.99 0.69
N ALA A 224 -4.35 -6.26 0.46
CA ALA A 224 -5.72 -6.76 0.50
C ALA A 224 -6.35 -6.65 1.90
N LEU A 225 -5.61 -7.06 2.93
CA LEU A 225 -6.07 -6.99 4.31
C LEU A 225 -6.19 -5.55 4.80
N ILE A 226 -5.25 -4.65 4.47
CA ILE A 226 -5.33 -3.23 4.82
C ILE A 226 -6.57 -2.59 4.18
N ALA A 227 -6.84 -2.89 2.91
CA ALA A 227 -8.06 -2.42 2.23
C ALA A 227 -9.33 -2.95 2.91
N TYR A 228 -9.36 -4.23 3.29
CA TYR A 228 -10.48 -4.82 4.01
C TYR A 228 -10.67 -4.22 5.41
N HIS A 229 -9.57 -3.96 6.12
CA HIS A 229 -9.58 -3.27 7.42
C HIS A 229 -10.14 -1.85 7.29
N ALA A 230 -9.73 -1.10 6.27
CA ALA A 230 -10.27 0.24 6.01
C ALA A 230 -11.78 0.22 5.76
N LYS A 231 -12.30 -0.85 5.13
CA LYS A 231 -13.73 -1.03 4.85
C LYS A 231 -14.54 -1.46 6.08
N THR A 232 -14.00 -2.34 6.92
CA THR A 232 -14.79 -3.08 7.93
C THR A 232 -14.40 -2.79 9.37
N GLY A 233 -13.20 -2.25 9.60
CA GLY A 233 -12.62 -2.11 10.92
C GLY A 233 -12.17 -3.43 11.56
N ASP A 234 -12.00 -4.52 10.79
CA ASP A 234 -11.59 -5.83 11.33
C ASP A 234 -10.30 -5.70 12.19
N LYS A 235 -10.46 -5.92 13.49
CA LYS A 235 -9.44 -5.67 14.51
C LYS A 235 -8.32 -6.72 14.51
N ARG A 236 -8.49 -7.84 13.82
CA ARG A 236 -7.46 -8.89 13.71
C ARG A 236 -6.29 -8.45 12.83
N ILE A 237 -6.58 -7.62 11.84
CA ILE A 237 -5.65 -7.27 10.76
C ILE A 237 -4.44 -6.47 11.24
N PRO A 238 -4.58 -5.38 12.02
CA PRO A 238 -3.41 -4.55 12.33
C PRO A 238 -2.27 -5.28 13.04
N GLU A 239 -2.60 -6.17 13.97
CA GLU A 239 -1.58 -6.97 14.67
C GLU A 239 -0.96 -8.03 13.75
N ALA A 240 -1.77 -8.69 12.92
CA ALA A 240 -1.29 -9.64 11.92
C ALA A 240 -0.27 -9.00 10.94
N ILE A 241 -0.56 -7.78 10.48
CA ILE A 241 0.33 -7.01 9.60
C ILE A 241 1.61 -6.61 10.34
N ARG A 242 1.51 -6.16 11.60
CA ARG A 242 2.68 -5.79 12.41
C ARG A 242 3.62 -6.99 12.62
N ILE A 243 3.09 -8.16 12.95
CA ILE A 243 3.86 -9.40 13.12
C ILE A 243 4.64 -9.75 11.85
N GLY A 244 3.98 -9.74 10.69
CA GLY A 244 4.63 -10.03 9.42
C GLY A 244 5.71 -9.01 9.05
N ALA A 245 5.43 -7.72 9.23
CA ALA A 245 6.40 -6.65 8.96
C ALA A 245 7.65 -6.78 9.84
N GLU A 246 7.49 -6.98 11.16
CA GLU A 246 8.63 -7.15 12.07
C GLU A 246 9.46 -8.39 11.72
N TRP A 247 8.81 -9.51 11.38
CA TRP A 247 9.51 -10.72 10.99
C TRP A 247 10.29 -10.54 9.69
N LEU A 248 9.68 -9.95 8.65
CA LEU A 248 10.36 -9.74 7.38
C LEU A 248 11.56 -8.82 7.54
N TRP A 249 11.41 -7.69 8.24
CA TRP A 249 12.53 -6.78 8.47
C TRP A 249 13.70 -7.50 9.14
N LYS A 250 13.42 -8.33 10.16
CA LYS A 250 14.46 -9.04 10.90
C LYS A 250 15.14 -10.15 10.09
N ASN A 251 14.41 -10.86 9.23
CA ASN A 251 14.87 -12.14 8.67
C ASN A 251 15.18 -12.10 7.16
N THR A 252 14.61 -11.13 6.43
CA THR A 252 14.70 -11.10 4.96
C THR A 252 15.19 -9.76 4.39
N TRP A 253 15.30 -8.69 5.20
CA TRP A 253 15.95 -7.46 4.75
C TRP A 253 17.46 -7.66 4.58
N ILE A 254 18.00 -7.21 3.45
CA ILE A 254 19.43 -7.23 3.15
C ILE A 254 19.92 -5.78 3.13
N PRO A 255 20.56 -5.27 4.21
CA PRO A 255 20.97 -3.86 4.30
C PRO A 255 21.85 -3.40 3.14
N LYS A 256 22.83 -4.23 2.72
CA LYS A 256 23.72 -3.92 1.59
C LYS A 256 22.99 -3.87 0.25
N GLY A 257 21.99 -4.73 0.05
CA GLY A 257 21.15 -4.73 -1.14
C GLY A 257 20.04 -3.69 -1.09
N ARG A 258 19.78 -3.10 0.09
CA ARG A 258 18.62 -2.21 0.35
C ARG A 258 17.32 -2.79 -0.19
N ALA A 259 17.16 -4.11 -0.03
CA ALA A 259 16.03 -4.85 -0.55
C ALA A 259 15.74 -6.06 0.33
N PHE A 260 14.54 -6.58 0.22
CA PHE A 260 14.24 -7.90 0.74
C PHE A 260 14.78 -9.00 -0.19
N LYS A 261 15.04 -10.17 0.38
CA LYS A 261 15.27 -11.41 -0.38
C LYS A 261 14.10 -11.68 -1.33
N TYR A 262 14.35 -12.29 -2.49
CA TYR A 262 13.30 -12.82 -3.35
C TYR A 262 12.56 -13.99 -2.67
N VAL A 263 13.31 -14.96 -2.13
CA VAL A 263 12.84 -16.08 -1.29
C VAL A 263 13.70 -16.15 -0.04
N ASP A 264 13.20 -16.55 1.13
CA ASP A 264 14.00 -16.63 2.36
C ASP A 264 15.18 -17.62 2.31
N ARG A 265 15.13 -18.59 1.39
CA ARG A 265 16.11 -19.68 1.16
C ARG A 265 16.15 -20.11 -0.31
N VAL A 266 17.11 -20.96 -0.67
CA VAL A 266 17.14 -21.60 -2.01
C VAL A 266 16.04 -22.66 -2.07
N VAL A 267 15.15 -22.54 -3.07
CA VAL A 267 14.05 -23.47 -3.31
C VAL A 267 13.99 -23.77 -4.80
N SER A 268 14.04 -25.05 -5.16
CA SER A 268 14.01 -25.50 -6.56
C SER A 268 12.75 -25.00 -7.27
N GLY A 269 12.92 -24.39 -8.45
CA GLY A 269 11.83 -23.80 -9.24
C GLY A 269 11.27 -22.46 -8.71
N GLU A 270 11.59 -22.08 -7.47
CA GLU A 270 10.98 -20.91 -6.81
C GLU A 270 11.95 -19.71 -6.70
N GLY A 271 13.26 -19.96 -6.63
CA GLY A 271 14.31 -18.94 -6.56
C GLY A 271 15.22 -19.07 -5.34
N GLY A 272 15.91 -17.98 -5.01
CA GLY A 272 16.90 -17.95 -3.92
C GLY A 272 16.86 -16.66 -3.08
N PRO A 273 17.77 -16.55 -2.10
CA PRO A 273 17.81 -15.45 -1.14
C PRO A 273 18.54 -14.20 -1.64
N ASP A 274 18.55 -13.99 -2.96
CA ASP A 274 19.14 -12.80 -3.56
C ASP A 274 18.26 -11.56 -3.32
N PRO A 275 18.85 -10.36 -3.21
CA PRO A 275 18.09 -9.12 -3.06
C PRO A 275 17.19 -8.86 -4.29
N ALA A 276 15.95 -8.46 -4.05
CA ALA A 276 14.95 -8.21 -5.10
C ALA A 276 14.35 -6.79 -5.00
N PRO A 277 15.13 -5.74 -5.34
CA PRO A 277 14.68 -4.35 -5.19
C PRO A 277 13.44 -4.01 -6.02
N ASP A 278 13.23 -4.66 -7.17
CA ASP A 278 12.04 -4.50 -8.02
C ASP A 278 10.71 -4.69 -7.27
N LEU A 279 10.73 -5.47 -6.19
CA LEU A 279 9.56 -5.85 -5.41
C LEU A 279 9.36 -5.00 -4.15
N ASN A 280 10.33 -4.14 -3.81
CA ASN A 280 10.28 -3.33 -2.58
C ASN A 280 9.02 -2.46 -2.50
N LEU A 281 8.54 -1.91 -3.63
CA LEU A 281 7.37 -1.02 -3.62
C LEU A 281 6.02 -1.75 -3.51
N LEU A 282 6.03 -3.08 -3.54
CA LEU A 282 4.91 -3.89 -3.06
C LEU A 282 4.91 -4.07 -1.54
N ILE A 283 5.92 -3.57 -0.83
CA ILE A 283 6.11 -3.78 0.61
C ILE A 283 6.19 -2.46 1.38
N ALA A 284 6.84 -1.43 0.82
CA ALA A 284 7.00 -0.13 1.48
C ALA A 284 5.70 0.48 2.04
N PRO A 285 4.54 0.42 1.33
CA PRO A 285 3.29 0.94 1.86
C PRO A 285 2.83 0.28 3.17
N VAL A 286 3.17 -0.99 3.41
CA VAL A 286 2.85 -1.68 4.68
C VAL A 286 3.46 -0.96 5.88
N TYR A 287 4.73 -0.59 5.77
CA TYR A 287 5.45 0.08 6.84
C TYR A 287 5.00 1.54 7.01
N ALA A 288 4.69 2.24 5.91
CA ALA A 288 4.10 3.57 5.98
C ALA A 288 2.71 3.54 6.65
N TRP A 289 1.90 2.52 6.36
CA TRP A 289 0.61 2.30 7.03
C TRP A 289 0.77 2.08 8.54
N LEU A 290 1.71 1.24 8.94
CA LEU A 290 2.03 1.02 10.35
C LEU A 290 2.49 2.33 11.03
N TYR A 291 3.37 3.10 10.39
CA TYR A 291 3.82 4.40 10.91
C TYR A 291 2.65 5.38 11.08
N ARG A 292 1.82 5.54 10.04
CA ARG A 292 0.62 6.39 10.12
C ARG A 292 -0.27 6.01 11.30
N ARG A 293 -0.41 4.71 11.58
CA ARG A 293 -1.28 4.20 12.65
C ARG A 293 -0.69 4.34 14.05
N THR A 294 0.62 4.15 14.22
CA THR A 294 1.25 4.05 15.56
C THR A 294 2.12 5.24 15.93
N GLY A 295 2.59 6.02 14.96
CA GLY A 295 3.59 7.07 15.17
C GLY A 295 5.00 6.55 15.44
N GLU A 296 5.21 5.24 15.44
CA GLU A 296 6.53 4.65 15.71
C GLU A 296 7.50 4.93 14.56
N VAL A 297 8.49 5.78 14.83
CA VAL A 297 9.50 6.22 13.84
C VAL A 297 10.30 5.08 13.24
N GLN A 298 10.38 3.92 13.90
CA GLN A 298 10.99 2.74 13.33
C GLN A 298 10.26 2.27 12.06
N HIS A 299 8.93 2.28 12.03
CA HIS A 299 8.18 1.92 10.84
C HIS A 299 8.42 2.91 9.71
N ARG A 300 8.49 4.21 10.04
CA ARG A 300 8.83 5.28 9.10
C ARG A 300 10.19 5.03 8.44
N ASP A 301 11.24 4.87 9.25
CA ASP A 301 12.61 4.73 8.77
C ASP A 301 12.79 3.46 7.93
N ARG A 302 12.08 2.38 8.29
CA ARG A 302 12.04 1.15 7.49
C ARG A 302 11.30 1.35 6.18
N ALA A 303 10.13 1.98 6.19
CA ALA A 303 9.38 2.30 4.97
C ALA A 303 10.24 3.11 3.99
N ASP A 304 10.93 4.13 4.52
CA ASP A 304 11.81 5.02 3.79
C ASP A 304 13.02 4.28 3.19
N ALA A 305 13.64 3.36 3.93
CA ALA A 305 14.72 2.52 3.43
C ALA A 305 14.27 1.59 2.28
N ILE A 306 13.09 0.96 2.42
CA ILE A 306 12.52 0.06 1.42
C ILE A 306 12.16 0.85 0.16
N PHE A 307 11.49 1.99 0.32
CA PHE A 307 11.11 2.86 -0.79
C PHE A 307 12.33 3.33 -1.56
N ALA A 308 13.32 3.89 -0.87
CA ALA A 308 14.53 4.39 -1.52
C ALA A 308 15.30 3.28 -2.26
N GLY A 309 15.39 2.07 -1.67
CA GLY A 309 15.98 0.92 -2.35
C GLY A 309 15.21 0.49 -3.60
N GLY A 310 13.88 0.51 -3.54
CA GLY A 310 13.02 0.21 -4.70
C GLY A 310 13.13 1.24 -5.81
N VAL A 311 13.25 2.52 -5.48
CA VAL A 311 13.40 3.60 -6.47
C VAL A 311 14.79 3.59 -7.10
N GLU A 312 15.84 3.38 -6.31
CA GLU A 312 17.21 3.49 -6.82
C GLU A 312 17.63 2.33 -7.72
N GLN A 313 17.11 1.12 -7.46
CA GLN A 313 17.65 -0.12 -8.00
C GLN A 313 16.68 -0.94 -8.86
N SER A 314 15.42 -0.51 -9.02
CA SER A 314 14.47 -1.25 -9.86
C SER A 314 14.78 -1.08 -11.35
N TRP A 315 14.54 -2.14 -12.13
CA TRP A 315 14.53 -2.10 -13.59
C TRP A 315 13.11 -1.80 -14.10
N LEU A 316 12.90 -0.58 -14.59
CA LEU A 316 11.59 -0.10 -15.06
C LEU A 316 11.39 -0.21 -16.58
N GLY A 317 12.33 -0.88 -17.28
CA GLY A 317 12.29 -1.03 -18.74
C GLY A 317 11.17 -1.94 -19.24
N GLY A 318 10.68 -2.86 -18.41
CA GLY A 318 9.54 -3.72 -18.73
C GLY A 318 8.23 -3.19 -18.15
N GLY A 319 7.13 -3.28 -18.92
CA GLY A 319 5.81 -2.79 -18.48
C GLY A 319 5.34 -3.45 -17.19
N LYS A 320 5.55 -4.76 -17.04
CA LYS A 320 5.29 -5.50 -15.80
C LYS A 320 6.02 -4.89 -14.60
N GLN A 321 7.32 -4.66 -14.70
CA GLN A 321 8.14 -4.15 -13.58
C GLN A 321 7.78 -2.71 -13.25
N PHE A 322 7.52 -1.89 -14.27
CA PHE A 322 6.98 -0.54 -14.07
C PHE A 322 5.65 -0.58 -13.30
N ASN A 323 4.68 -1.36 -13.74
CA ASN A 323 3.40 -1.46 -13.06
C ASN A 323 3.53 -2.02 -11.64
N GLN A 324 4.39 -3.02 -11.45
CA GLN A 324 4.71 -3.59 -10.14
C GLN A 324 5.21 -2.52 -9.16
N ASN A 325 6.08 -1.64 -9.63
CA ASN A 325 6.67 -0.58 -8.83
C ASN A 325 5.63 0.49 -8.46
N TYR A 326 4.78 0.90 -9.42
CA TYR A 326 3.88 2.03 -9.25
C TYR A 326 2.44 1.68 -8.85
N ARG A 327 2.00 0.41 -8.86
CA ARG A 327 0.60 0.07 -8.55
C ARG A 327 0.19 0.49 -7.14
N TRP A 328 1.09 0.41 -6.17
CA TRP A 328 0.81 0.68 -4.75
C TRP A 328 1.71 1.74 -4.11
N SER A 329 2.79 2.16 -4.77
CA SER A 329 3.74 3.14 -4.19
C SER A 329 3.14 4.52 -3.90
N PHE A 330 2.05 4.89 -4.57
CA PHE A 330 1.33 6.13 -4.28
C PHE A 330 0.81 6.17 -2.85
N ASP A 331 0.30 5.04 -2.34
CA ASP A 331 -0.18 4.91 -0.97
C ASP A 331 0.97 5.03 0.04
N TYR A 332 2.18 4.56 -0.30
CA TYR A 332 3.34 4.85 0.53
C TYR A 332 3.56 6.36 0.67
N VAL A 333 3.57 7.12 -0.44
CA VAL A 333 3.80 8.57 -0.39
C VAL A 333 2.72 9.26 0.43
N LEU A 334 1.46 8.90 0.20
CA LEU A 334 0.31 9.44 0.93
C LEU A 334 0.39 9.12 2.43
N TRP A 335 0.49 7.84 2.80
CA TRP A 335 0.46 7.41 4.20
C TRP A 335 1.71 7.86 4.97
N ARG A 336 2.85 7.94 4.30
CA ARG A 336 4.08 8.49 4.89
C ARG A 336 3.90 9.97 5.23
N HIS A 337 3.29 10.75 4.34
CA HIS A 337 2.96 12.15 4.58
C HIS A 337 1.89 12.33 5.68
N GLU A 338 0.81 11.55 5.63
CA GLU A 338 -0.22 11.56 6.68
C GLU A 338 0.36 11.19 8.06
N GLY A 339 1.29 10.24 8.12
CA GLY A 339 2.00 9.88 9.34
C GLY A 339 2.80 11.05 9.92
N ASP A 340 3.50 11.82 9.07
CA ASP A 340 4.15 13.07 9.51
C ASP A 340 3.12 14.05 10.07
N LEU A 341 2.04 14.32 9.33
CA LEU A 341 1.02 15.27 9.77
C LEU A 341 0.36 14.87 11.10
N THR A 342 0.16 13.57 11.33
CA THR A 342 -0.54 13.06 12.52
C THR A 342 0.39 13.05 13.74
N HIS A 343 1.67 12.72 13.54
CA HIS A 343 2.59 12.43 14.65
C HIS A 343 3.74 13.42 14.77
N ASP A 344 3.67 14.56 14.07
CA ASP A 344 4.65 15.65 14.19
C ASP A 344 4.65 16.23 15.63
N PRO A 345 5.74 16.06 16.40
CA PRO A 345 5.87 16.61 17.74
C PRO A 345 5.87 18.15 17.76
N SER A 346 6.09 18.81 16.61
CA SER A 346 6.14 20.27 16.50
C SER A 346 4.75 20.91 16.46
N ARG A 347 3.73 20.22 15.92
CA ARG A 347 2.34 20.70 15.82
C ARG A 347 1.54 20.56 17.11
N THR A 348 1.79 19.54 17.91
CA THR A 348 1.12 19.35 19.22
C THR A 348 1.46 20.44 20.25
N ARG A 349 2.44 21.31 19.98
CA ARG A 349 2.77 22.47 20.83
C ARG A 349 2.09 23.78 20.43
N SER A 350 1.64 23.94 19.17
CA SER A 350 0.99 25.19 18.75
C SER A 350 -0.47 25.29 19.22
N GLU A 351 -1.15 24.17 19.45
CA GLU A 351 -2.56 24.16 19.88
C GLU A 351 -2.75 24.30 21.40
N LYS A 352 -1.68 24.24 22.21
CA LYS A 352 -1.74 24.44 23.68
C LYS A 352 -1.38 25.86 24.13
N LYS A 353 -1.30 26.81 23.20
CA LYS A 353 -1.06 28.24 23.49
C LYS A 353 -2.10 29.14 22.79
N GLY A 354 -3.37 28.74 22.83
CA GLY A 354 -4.52 29.55 22.46
C GLY A 354 -5.35 29.87 23.68
#